data_AF-A0A7Y2IPJ7-F1
#
_entry.id   AF-A0A7Y2IPJ7-F1
#
_cell.length_a   1.000
_cell.length_b   1.000
_cell.length_c   1.000
_cell.angle_alpha   90.00
_cell.angle_beta   90.00
_cell.angle_gamma   90.00
#
_symmetry.space_group_name_H-M   'P 1'
#
loop_
_entity.id
_entity.type
_entity.pdbx_description
1 polymer ?
#
loop_
_entity_poly.entity_id
_entity_poly.type
_entity_poly.pdbx_seq_one_letter_code
_entity_poly.pdbx_strand_id
1 'polypeptide(L)'
;MRIQYILGEAFRNMGRNALVVLGAVLAVFITIAITLAALVGGEIVRINVQTWSDDVRVVAFLRDDLSFEDQQALRDAVEGWEEVESAFIFSKLDAFEEAQRLLKDRPTALRIIEE
;
A
#
# COMPACT_ATOMS: atom_id res chain seq x y z
N MET A 1 -33.35 -36.29 -9.06
CA MET A 1 -34.78 -35.99 -9.31
C MET A 1 -35.39 -35.02 -8.29
N ARG A 2 -35.21 -35.17 -6.96
CA ARG A 2 -35.79 -34.23 -5.97
C ARG A 2 -35.25 -32.79 -6.04
N ILE A 3 -33.94 -32.60 -6.19
CA ILE A 3 -33.33 -31.25 -6.22
C ILE A 3 -33.80 -30.44 -7.43
N GLN A 4 -33.86 -31.08 -8.61
CA GLN A 4 -34.35 -30.45 -9.83
C GLN A 4 -35.83 -30.03 -9.71
N TYR A 5 -36.64 -30.88 -9.07
CA TYR A 5 -38.04 -30.56 -8.77
C TYR A 5 -38.15 -29.37 -7.81
N ILE A 6 -37.38 -29.36 -6.71
CA ILE A 6 -37.38 -28.26 -5.73
C ILE A 6 -36.94 -26.94 -6.37
N LEU A 7 -35.87 -26.96 -7.18
CA LEU A 7 -35.41 -25.78 -7.90
C LEU A 7 -36.46 -25.29 -8.90
N GLY A 8 -37.03 -26.20 -9.71
CA GLY A 8 -38.09 -25.85 -10.66
C GLY A 8 -39.32 -25.24 -9.98
N GLU A 9 -39.72 -25.77 -8.83
CA GLU A 9 -40.83 -25.24 -8.05
C GLU A 9 -40.49 -23.88 -7.41
N ALA A 10 -39.27 -23.70 -6.93
CA ALA A 10 -38.79 -22.44 -6.39
C ALA A 10 -38.76 -21.33 -7.45
N PHE A 11 -38.24 -21.59 -8.66
CA PHE A 11 -38.25 -20.62 -9.76
C PHE A 11 -39.67 -20.29 -10.24
N ARG A 12 -40.57 -21.27 -10.26
CA ARG A 12 -41.98 -21.06 -10.63
C ARG A 12 -42.71 -20.20 -9.59
N ASN A 13 -42.45 -20.44 -8.30
CA ASN A 13 -43.00 -19.64 -7.21
C ASN A 13 -42.39 -18.22 -7.18
N MET A 14 -41.13 -18.10 -7.57
CA MET A 14 -40.42 -16.82 -7.72
C MET A 14 -41.05 -15.96 -8.81
N GLY A 15 -41.40 -16.55 -9.96
CA GLY A 15 -42.11 -15.85 -11.04
C GLY A 15 -43.51 -15.33 -10.65
N ARG A 16 -44.22 -16.05 -9.77
CA ARG A 16 -45.54 -15.63 -9.26
C ARG A 16 -45.47 -14.43 -8.30
N ASN A 17 -44.33 -14.23 -7.63
CA ASN A 17 -44.06 -13.12 -6.72
C ASN A 17 -42.87 -12.27 -7.20
N ALA A 18 -42.73 -12.12 -8.52
CA ALA A 18 -41.52 -11.59 -9.15
C ALA A 18 -41.14 -10.20 -8.63
N LEU A 19 -42.10 -9.31 -8.38
CA LEU A 19 -41.84 -7.97 -7.83
C LEU A 19 -41.18 -8.00 -6.44
N VAL A 20 -41.70 -8.81 -5.53
CA VAL A 20 -41.18 -8.91 -4.15
C VAL A 20 -39.80 -9.55 -4.16
N VAL A 21 -39.62 -10.61 -4.95
CA VAL A 21 -38.33 -11.30 -5.06
C VAL A 21 -37.29 -10.40 -5.72
N LEU A 22 -37.65 -9.67 -6.77
CA LEU A 22 -36.76 -8.73 -7.42
C LEU A 22 -36.34 -7.61 -6.46
N GLY A 23 -37.27 -7.08 -5.65
CA GLY A 23 -36.95 -6.11 -4.60
C GLY A 23 -35.94 -6.67 -3.58
N ALA A 24 -36.13 -7.90 -3.12
CA ALA A 24 -35.21 -8.56 -2.19
C ALA A 24 -33.82 -8.81 -2.80
N VAL A 25 -33.76 -9.27 -4.06
CA VAL A 25 -32.50 -9.49 -4.77
C VAL A 25 -31.76 -8.17 -4.98
N LEU A 26 -32.46 -7.11 -5.37
CA LEU A 26 -31.87 -5.78 -5.53
C LEU A 26 -31.34 -5.24 -4.21
N ALA A 27 -32.06 -5.40 -3.10
CA ALA A 27 -31.59 -4.97 -1.79
C ALA A 27 -30.26 -5.66 -1.42
N VAL A 28 -30.17 -6.98 -1.57
CA VAL A 28 -28.93 -7.74 -1.35
C VAL A 28 -27.82 -7.26 -2.27
N PHE A 29 -28.12 -7.06 -3.54
CA PHE A 29 -27.15 -6.60 -4.53
C PHE A 29 -26.60 -5.21 -4.17
N ILE A 30 -27.45 -4.27 -3.76
CA ILE A 30 -27.06 -2.94 -3.33
C ILE A 30 -26.16 -3.03 -2.08
N THR A 31 -26.51 -3.85 -1.09
CA THR A 31 -25.69 -4.02 0.12
C THR A 31 -24.30 -4.54 -0.24
N ILE A 32 -24.21 -5.56 -1.10
CA ILE A 32 -22.92 -6.12 -1.55
C ILE A 32 -22.13 -5.06 -2.32
N ALA A 33 -22.78 -4.35 -3.25
CA ALA A 33 -22.13 -3.32 -4.06
C ALA A 33 -21.55 -2.20 -3.20
N ILE A 34 -22.32 -1.70 -2.22
CA ILE A 34 -21.84 -0.66 -1.29
C ILE A 34 -20.68 -1.19 -0.45
N THR A 35 -20.78 -2.43 0.04
CA THR A 35 -19.72 -3.04 0.85
C THR A 35 -18.42 -3.19 0.05
N LEU A 36 -18.50 -3.69 -1.18
CA LEU A 36 -17.35 -3.83 -2.07
C LEU A 36 -16.78 -2.47 -2.45
N ALA A 37 -17.62 -1.48 -2.75
CA ALA A 37 -17.18 -0.12 -3.07
C ALA A 37 -16.46 0.53 -1.89
N ALA A 38 -16.95 0.34 -0.66
CA ALA A 38 -16.30 0.83 0.55
C ALA A 38 -14.93 0.15 0.78
N LEU A 39 -14.86 -1.17 0.56
CA LEU A 39 -13.63 -1.92 0.75
C LEU A 39 -12.56 -1.53 -0.29
N VAL A 40 -12.93 -1.45 -1.56
CA VAL A 40 -12.04 -1.02 -2.64
C VAL A 40 -11.66 0.46 -2.48
N GLY A 41 -12.60 1.33 -2.14
CA GLY A 41 -12.33 2.74 -1.89
C GLY A 41 -11.33 2.93 -0.75
N GLY A 42 -11.50 2.22 0.37
CA GLY A 42 -10.56 2.25 1.49
C GLY A 42 -9.16 1.73 1.11
N GLU A 43 -9.09 0.69 0.29
CA GLU A 43 -7.83 0.16 -0.24
C GLU A 43 -7.10 1.16 -1.14
N ILE A 44 -7.82 1.77 -2.09
CA ILE A 44 -7.27 2.77 -2.99
C ILE A 44 -6.75 3.97 -2.20
N VAL A 45 -7.53 4.47 -1.24
CA VAL A 45 -7.09 5.56 -0.36
C VAL A 45 -5.84 5.13 0.39
N ARG A 46 -5.81 3.93 0.99
CA ARG A 46 -4.63 3.47 1.72
C ARG A 46 -3.39 3.40 0.84
N ILE A 47 -3.46 2.78 -0.34
CA ILE A 47 -2.31 2.65 -1.26
C ILE A 47 -1.79 4.04 -1.69
N ASN A 48 -2.71 4.96 -2.01
CA ASN A 48 -2.33 6.31 -2.42
C ASN A 48 -1.80 7.12 -1.24
N VAL A 49 -2.40 7.03 -0.07
CA VAL A 49 -1.95 7.72 1.14
C VAL A 49 -0.62 7.16 1.62
N GLN A 50 -0.35 5.86 1.50
CA GLN A 50 0.93 5.26 1.86
C GLN A 50 2.11 5.79 1.02
N THR A 51 1.82 6.31 -0.17
CA THR A 51 2.82 6.99 -1.01
C THR A 51 3.11 8.43 -0.54
N TRP A 52 2.23 9.05 0.26
CA TRP A 52 2.30 10.48 0.62
C TRP A 52 2.36 10.77 2.13
N SER A 53 1.93 9.84 3.00
CA SER A 53 1.63 10.15 4.40
C SER A 53 2.82 10.09 5.34
N ASP A 54 3.77 9.17 5.17
CA ASP A 54 4.60 8.79 6.34
C ASP A 54 6.12 8.86 6.14
N ASP A 55 6.66 9.35 5.02
CA ASP A 55 8.12 9.35 4.83
C ASP A 55 8.59 10.52 3.97
N VAL A 56 8.42 11.75 4.46
CA VAL A 56 9.21 12.89 3.93
C VAL A 56 10.66 12.68 4.38
N ARG A 57 11.36 11.81 3.66
CA ARG A 57 12.75 11.47 3.92
C ARG A 57 13.66 12.28 3.03
N VAL A 58 14.53 13.07 3.63
CA VAL A 58 15.62 13.73 2.93
C VAL A 58 16.87 12.87 3.05
N VAL A 59 17.40 12.40 1.91
CA VAL A 59 18.66 11.66 1.87
C VAL A 59 19.78 12.61 1.46
N ALA A 60 20.72 12.85 2.37
CA ALA A 60 21.91 13.64 2.11
C ALA A 60 23.12 12.70 1.91
N PHE A 61 23.77 12.78 0.75
CA PHE A 61 24.99 12.03 0.47
C PHE A 61 26.20 12.76 1.03
N LEU A 62 26.95 12.07 1.89
CA LEU A 62 28.16 12.60 2.51
C LEU A 62 29.38 12.37 1.62
N ARG A 63 30.37 13.25 1.72
CA ARG A 63 31.66 13.07 1.06
C ARG A 63 32.48 11.98 1.77
N ASP A 64 33.28 11.25 1.00
CA ASP A 64 34.08 10.12 1.48
C ASP A 64 35.22 10.50 2.43
N ASP A 65 35.61 11.77 2.47
CA ASP A 65 36.71 12.30 3.26
C ASP A 65 36.29 12.86 4.63
N LEU A 66 35.02 12.74 4.99
CA LEU A 66 34.50 13.18 6.28
C LEU A 66 34.93 12.22 7.40
N SER A 67 35.52 12.78 8.45
CA SER A 67 35.84 12.01 9.65
C SER A 67 34.57 11.58 10.39
N PHE A 68 34.65 10.55 11.23
CA PHE A 68 33.52 10.12 12.06
C PHE A 68 33.02 11.27 12.96
N GLU A 69 33.92 12.09 13.50
CA GLU A 69 33.56 13.23 14.34
C GLU A 69 32.77 14.28 13.56
N ASP A 70 33.18 14.60 12.33
CA ASP A 70 32.45 15.53 11.47
C ASP A 70 31.06 15.00 11.07
N GLN A 71 30.96 13.69 10.85
CA GLN A 71 29.69 13.02 10.56
C GLN A 71 28.73 13.13 11.76
N GLN A 72 29.20 12.87 12.97
CA GLN A 72 28.40 13.00 14.19
C GLN A 72 27.94 14.45 14.40
N ALA A 73 28.86 15.41 14.26
CA ALA A 73 28.55 16.83 14.41
C ALA A 73 27.49 17.31 13.39
N LEU A 74 27.56 16.81 12.16
CA LEU A 74 26.56 17.11 11.14
C LEU A 74 25.18 16.54 11.48
N ARG A 75 25.10 15.28 11.96
CA ARG A 75 23.84 14.70 12.41
C ARG A 75 23.24 15.53 13.54
N ASP A 76 24.02 15.82 14.58
CA ASP A 76 23.54 16.54 15.75
C ASP A 76 23.05 17.96 15.37
N ALA A 77 23.70 18.60 14.40
CA ALA A 77 23.26 19.89 13.86
C ALA A 77 21.93 19.80 13.10
N VAL A 78 21.73 18.75 12.30
CA VAL A 78 20.49 18.53 11.53
C VAL A 78 19.33 18.10 12.42
N GLU A 79 19.59 17.26 13.41
CA GLU A 79 18.61 16.82 14.41
C GLU A 79 18.11 17.98 15.30
N GLY A 80 18.91 19.04 15.42
CA GLY A 80 18.52 20.25 16.14
C GLY A 80 17.56 21.19 15.39
N TRP A 81 17.20 20.90 14.14
CA TRP A 81 16.25 21.72 13.37
C TRP A 81 14.81 21.45 13.81
N GLU A 82 13.98 22.49 13.86
CA GLU A 82 12.58 22.37 14.30
C GLU A 82 11.76 21.47 13.37
N GLU A 83 12.13 21.43 12.10
CA GLU A 83 11.47 20.66 11.05
C GLU A 83 11.93 19.20 10.96
N VAL A 84 12.95 18.80 11.74
CA VAL A 84 13.54 17.45 11.69
C VAL A 84 13.12 16.67 12.93
N GLU A 85 12.39 15.57 12.72
CA GLU A 85 12.00 14.67 13.83
C GLU A 85 13.16 13.77 14.27
N SER A 86 13.96 13.27 13.33
CA SER A 86 15.10 12.40 13.62
C SER A 86 16.14 12.43 12.48
N ALA A 87 17.41 12.23 12.83
CA ALA A 87 18.50 12.13 11.86
C ALA A 87 19.33 10.87 12.11
N PHE A 88 19.60 10.10 11.05
CA PHE A 88 20.36 8.85 11.12
C PHE A 88 21.54 8.87 10.14
N ILE A 89 22.65 8.27 10.54
CA ILE A 89 23.80 8.03 9.68
C ILE A 89 23.82 6.55 9.32
N PHE A 90 23.91 6.27 8.02
CA PHE A 90 24.05 4.93 7.48
C PHE A 90 25.44 4.76 6.88
N SER A 91 26.03 3.58 7.07
CA SER A 91 27.26 3.26 6.37
C SER A 91 26.98 3.02 4.88
N LYS A 92 28.03 3.11 4.05
CA LYS A 92 27.91 2.76 2.62
C LYS A 92 27.43 1.32 2.41
N LEU A 93 27.79 0.40 3.31
CA LEU A 93 27.36 -1.00 3.23
C LEU A 93 25.86 -1.12 3.49
N ASP A 94 25.37 -0.49 4.57
CA ASP A 94 23.94 -0.50 4.88
C ASP A 94 23.11 0.15 3.75
N ALA A 95 23.63 1.24 3.19
CA ALA A 95 23.01 1.92 2.05
C ALA A 95 22.98 1.04 0.78
N PHE A 96 24.01 0.22 0.55
CA PHE A 96 24.07 -0.70 -0.57
C PHE A 96 23.07 -1.85 -0.42
N GLU A 97 22.99 -2.46 0.77
CA GLU A 97 22.01 -3.52 1.06
C GLU A 97 20.57 -3.01 0.88
N GLU A 98 20.30 -1.79 1.34
CA GLU A 98 18.98 -1.16 1.15
C GLU A 98 18.69 -0.86 -0.32
N ALA A 99 19.67 -0.36 -1.07
CA ALA A 99 19.52 -0.13 -2.51
C ALA A 99 19.18 -1.43 -3.25
N GLN A 100 19.82 -2.55 -2.90
CA GLN A 100 19.50 -3.86 -3.47
C GLN A 100 18.08 -4.31 -3.15
N ARG A 101 17.59 -4.07 -1.93
CA ARG A 101 16.21 -4.37 -1.54
C ARG A 101 15.19 -3.54 -2.32
N LEU A 102 15.40 -2.22 -2.38
CA LEU A 102 14.48 -1.28 -3.04
C LEU A 102 14.43 -1.45 -4.56
N LEU A 103 15.53 -1.88 -5.17
CA LEU A 103 15.66 -2.01 -6.62
C LEU A 103 15.45 -3.45 -7.11
N LYS A 104 15.05 -4.38 -6.24
CA LYS A 104 14.82 -5.80 -6.56
C LYS A 104 13.95 -6.01 -7.80
N ASP A 105 12.93 -5.18 -7.99
CA ASP A 105 11.99 -5.27 -9.12
C ASP A 105 12.44 -4.45 -10.36
N ARG A 106 13.64 -3.83 -10.31
CA ARG A 106 14.22 -2.98 -11.35
C ARG A 106 15.61 -3.48 -11.77
N PRO A 107 15.68 -4.56 -12.58
CA PRO A 107 16.95 -5.26 -12.89
C PRO A 107 17.99 -4.38 -13.59
N THR A 108 17.57 -3.37 -14.36
CA THR A 108 18.48 -2.43 -15.03
C THR A 108 19.18 -1.49 -14.03
N ALA A 109 18.49 -1.10 -12.96
CA ALA A 109 19.05 -0.20 -11.95
C ALA A 109 20.01 -0.93 -11.00
N LEU A 110 19.69 -2.19 -10.64
CA LEU A 110 20.58 -3.05 -9.86
C LEU A 110 21.95 -3.23 -10.51
N ARG A 111 21.98 -3.50 -11.83
CA ARG A 111 23.23 -3.66 -12.57
C ARG A 111 24.18 -2.47 -12.48
N ILE A 112 23.66 -1.24 -12.39
CA ILE A 112 24.48 -0.02 -12.35
C ILE A 112 25.15 0.16 -10.99
N ILE A 113 24.55 -0.39 -9.93
CA ILE A 113 25.04 -0.24 -8.55
C ILE A 113 26.02 -1.38 -8.20
N GLU A 114 25.93 -2.52 -8.89
CA GLU A 114 26.84 -3.66 -8.73
C GLU A 114 28.15 -3.53 -9.54
N GLU A 115 28.21 -2.63 -10.53
CA GLU A 115 29.41 -2.30 -11.33
C GLU A 115 30.30 -1.25 -10.63
#